data_AF-A0AAU8ZNV8-F1
#
_entry.id   AF-A0AAU8ZNV8-F1
#
_cell.length_a   1.000
_cell.length_b   1.000
_cell.length_c   1.000
_cell.angle_alpha   90.00
_cell.angle_beta   90.00
_cell.angle_gamma   90.00
#
_symmetry.space_group_name_H-M   'P 1'
#
loop_
_entity.id
_entity.type
_entity.pdbx_description
1 polymer ?
#
loop_
_entity_poly.entity_id
_entity_poly.type
_entity_poly.pdbx_seq_one_letter_code
_entity_poly.pdbx_strand_id
1 'polypeptide(L)' 'MSKQIRKIQKLKPCPFCGCADITIHRPSSHGLTLFGVACDGCGVRMKRFDEDEAIAAWNRRPSCTAQ' A
#
# COMPACT_ATOMS: atom_id res chain seq x y z
N MET A 1 6.63 17.95 -9.28
CA MET A 1 7.14 16.64 -8.82
C MET A 1 5.99 15.64 -8.80
N SER A 2 5.85 14.87 -9.88
CA SER A 2 4.68 14.02 -10.09
C SER A 2 4.75 12.80 -9.18
N LYS A 3 4.06 12.84 -8.02
CA LYS A 3 3.77 11.64 -7.23
C LYS A 3 3.00 10.70 -8.16
N GLN A 4 3.65 9.67 -8.66
CA GLN A 4 3.01 8.68 -9.51
C GLN A 4 2.08 7.82 -8.64
N ILE A 5 0.85 8.28 -8.45
CA ILE A 5 -0.23 7.56 -7.79
C ILE A 5 -0.75 6.55 -8.82
N ARG A 6 -0.09 5.39 -8.92
CA ARG A 6 -0.70 4.26 -9.64
C ARG A 6 -1.80 3.73 -8.73
N LYS A 7 -3.06 4.01 -9.09
CA LYS A 7 -4.23 3.38 -8.48
C LYS A 7 -4.22 1.90 -8.89
N ILE A 8 -3.57 1.06 -8.09
CA ILE A 8 -3.43 -0.37 -8.40
C ILE A 8 -4.74 -1.04 -8.03
N GLN A 9 -5.55 -1.36 -9.04
CA GLN A 9 -6.83 -2.09 -8.88
C GLN A 9 -6.67 -3.48 -8.21
N LYS A 10 -5.44 -3.91 -7.90
CA LYS A 10 -5.11 -5.21 -7.28
C LYS A 10 -5.04 -5.18 -5.75
N LEU A 11 -5.11 -4.02 -5.09
CA LEU A 11 -5.04 -3.94 -3.63
C LEU A 11 -6.42 -4.07 -3.00
N LYS A 12 -6.52 -4.91 -1.97
CA LYS A 12 -7.69 -4.96 -1.09
C LYS A 12 -7.82 -3.65 -0.28
N PRO A 13 -9.06 -3.25 0.07
CA PRO A 13 -9.30 -2.11 0.95
C PRO A 13 -8.63 -2.30 2.30
N CYS A 14 -8.42 -1.19 3.01
CA CYS A 14 -7.75 -1.20 4.30
C CYS A 14 -8.54 -2.04 5.32
N PRO A 15 -7.90 -2.99 6.01
CA PRO A 15 -8.56 -3.82 7.02
C PRO A 15 -8.90 -3.06 8.32
N PHE A 16 -8.39 -1.84 8.50
CA PHE A 16 -8.60 -1.05 9.73
C PHE A 16 -9.73 -0.04 9.59
N CYS A 17 -9.79 0.69 8.48
CA CYS A 17 -10.81 1.73 8.25
C CYS A 17 -11.81 1.40 7.15
N GLY A 18 -11.62 0.31 6.40
CA GLY A 18 -12.47 -0.04 5.26
C GLY A 18 -12.27 0.84 4.01
N CYS A 19 -11.38 1.84 4.04
CA CYS A 19 -11.11 2.69 2.88
C CYS A 19 -10.43 1.89 1.76
N ALA A 20 -10.94 2.01 0.54
CA ALA A 20 -10.30 1.48 -0.67
C ALA A 20 -9.22 2.42 -1.23
N ASP A 21 -9.04 3.60 -0.63
CA ASP A 21 -8.05 4.59 -1.07
C ASP A 21 -6.68 4.26 -0.46
N ILE A 22 -5.99 3.37 -1.17
CA ILE A 22 -4.64 2.92 -0.87
C ILE A 22 -3.69 3.46 -1.94
N THR A 23 -2.64 4.14 -1.49
CA THR A 23 -1.61 4.69 -2.36
C THR A 23 -0.33 3.89 -2.23
N ILE A 24 0.25 3.47 -3.36
CA ILE A 24 1.63 3.00 -3.39
C ILE A 24 2.54 4.17 -3.73
N HIS A 25 3.51 4.40 -2.84
CA HIS A 25 4.60 5.32 -3.05
C HIS A 25 5.86 4.54 -3.35
N ARG A 26 6.67 5.09 -4.24
CA ARG A 26 7.93 4.47 -4.66
C ARG A 26 9.02 5.53 -4.60
N PRO A 27 9.45 5.93 -3.38
CA PRO A 27 10.51 6.91 -3.25
C PRO A 27 11.82 6.30 -3.75
N SER A 28 12.27 6.71 -4.93
CA SER A 28 13.64 6.51 -5.38
C SER A 28 14.52 7.52 -4.64
N SER A 29 15.04 7.16 -3.48
CA SER A 29 15.91 8.05 -2.70
C SER A 29 17.23 7.33 -2.42
N HIS A 30 18.35 7.96 -2.76
CA HIS A 30 19.70 7.47 -2.47
C HIS A 30 20.03 6.05 -3.00
N GLY A 31 19.49 5.68 -4.17
CA GLY A 31 19.79 4.38 -4.81
C GLY A 31 19.07 3.17 -4.22
N LEU A 32 18.24 3.37 -3.18
CA LEU A 32 17.36 2.33 -2.64
C LEU A 32 15.96 2.53 -3.21
N THR A 33 15.52 1.56 -4.01
CA THR A 33 14.14 1.53 -4.53
C THR A 33 13.29 0.74 -3.53
N LEU A 34 12.49 1.45 -2.73
CA LEU A 34 11.55 0.83 -1.80
C LEU A 34 10.12 1.12 -2.26
N PHE A 35 9.28 0.11 -2.23
CA PHE A 35 7.86 0.20 -2.49
C PHE A 35 7.11 0.29 -1.17
N GLY A 36 6.39 1.39 -0.97
CA GLY A 36 5.60 1.65 0.22
C GLY A 36 4.11 1.66 -0.09
N VAL A 37 3.31 0.82 0.55
CA VAL A 37 1.84 0.86 0.49
C VAL A 37 1.33 1.64 1.68
N ALA A 38 0.52 2.67 1.46
CA ALA A 38 -0.06 3.48 2.51
C ALA A 38 -1.56 3.69 2.29
N CYS A 39 -2.34 3.56 3.36
CA CYS A 39 -3.75 3.94 3.37
C CYS A 39 -3.87 5.42 3.74
N ASP A 40 -4.56 6.21 2.91
CA ASP A 40 -4.76 7.63 3.16
C ASP A 40 -5.79 7.88 4.28
N GLY A 41 -6.77 6.98 4.43
CA GLY A 41 -7.84 7.12 5.43
C GLY A 41 -7.39 6.92 6.88
N CYS A 42 -6.51 5.95 7.16
CA CYS A 42 -6.06 5.65 8.53
C CYS A 42 -4.56 5.90 8.77
N GLY A 43 -3.80 6.23 7.72
CA GLY A 43 -2.35 6.45 7.82
C GLY A 43 -1.49 5.19 7.97
N VAL A 44 -2.10 3.99 7.93
CA VAL A 44 -1.38 2.70 7.97
C VAL A 44 -0.46 2.61 6.76
N ARG A 45 0.81 2.31 7.01
CA ARG A 45 1.87 2.26 5.99
C ARG A 45 2.71 1.00 6.13
N MET A 46 3.10 0.43 4.99
CA MET A 46 3.98 -0.73 4.84
C MET A 46 5.07 -0.37 3.84
N LYS A 47 6.29 -0.90 4.03
CA LYS A 47 7.41 -0.77 3.09
C LYS A 47 8.00 -2.14 2.78
N ARG A 48 8.32 -2.38 1.51
CA ARG A 48 8.99 -3.57 0.97
C ARG A 48 9.97 -3.17 -0.13
N PHE A 49 10.82 -4.11 -0.53
CA PHE A 49 11.78 -3.91 -1.62
C PHE A 49 11.16 -4.12 -3.00
N ASP A 50 10.08 -4.90 -3.08
CA ASP A 50 9.40 -5.26 -4.31
C ASP A 50 7.93 -4.83 -4.29
N GLU A 51 7.41 -4.36 -5.44
CA GLU A 51 6.02 -3.96 -5.59
C GLU A 51 5.06 -5.13 -5.33
N ASP A 52 5.35 -6.28 -5.96
CA ASP A 52 4.48 -7.45 -5.89
C ASP A 52 4.46 -8.04 -4.48
N GLU A 53 5.61 -8.06 -3.80
CA GLU A 53 5.72 -8.50 -2.41
C GLU A 53 5.00 -7.51 -1.47
N ALA A 54 5.06 -6.20 -1.75
CA ALA A 54 4.27 -5.19 -1.02
C ALA A 54 2.76 -5.40 -1.20
N ILE A 55 2.32 -5.67 -2.43
CA ILE A 55 0.91 -5.94 -2.76
C ILE A 55 0.45 -7.25 -2.14
N ALA A 56 1.24 -8.33 -2.26
CA ALA A 56 0.95 -9.62 -1.68
C ALA A 56 0.87 -9.55 -0.15
N ALA A 57 1.83 -8.88 0.49
CA ALA A 57 1.82 -8.66 1.93
C ALA A 57 0.64 -7.79 2.40
N TRP A 58 0.23 -6.80 1.60
CA TRP A 58 -0.98 -6.03 1.87
C TRP A 58 -2.25 -6.89 1.74
N ASN A 59 -2.38 -7.65 0.66
CA ASN A 59 -3.52 -8.52 0.36
C ASN A 59 -3.63 -9.75 1.27
N ARG A 60 -2.50 -10.18 1.86
CA ARG A 60 -2.42 -11.27 2.85
C ARG A 60 -2.94 -10.83 4.22
N ARG A 61 -2.96 -9.54 4.53
CA ARG A 61 -3.57 -9.08 5.78
C ARG A 61 -5.02 -9.56 5.78
N PRO A 62 -5.47 -10.27 6.84
CA PRO A 62 -6.87 -10.57 6.95
C PRO A 62 -7.60 -9.24 6.91
N SER A 63 -8.50 -9.07 5.95
CA SER A 63 -9.57 -8.10 6.10
C SER A 63 -10.23 -8.47 7.41
N CYS A 64 -10.12 -7.61 8.42
CA CYS A 64 -10.90 -7.80 9.63
C CYS A 64 -12.34 -7.56 9.20
N THR A 65 -12.97 -8.59 8.64
CA THR A 65 -14.42 -8.70 8.63
C THR A 65 -14.75 -8.82 10.10
N ALA A 66 -15.19 -7.73 10.70
CA ALA A 66 -15.77 -7.78 12.04
C ALA A 66 -16.81 -8.91 12.04
N GLN A 67 -16.57 -9.94 12.86
CA GLN A 67 -17.60 -10.86 13.32
C GLN A 67 -18.07 -10.34 14.67
#